data_AF-A0A3Q9WQU6-F1
#
_entry.id   AF-A0A3Q9WQU6-F1
#
_cell.length_a   1.000
_cell.length_b   1.000
_cell.length_c   1.000
_cell.angle_alpha   90.00
_cell.angle_beta   90.00
_cell.angle_gamma   90.00
#
_symmetry.space_group_name_H-M   'P 1'
#
loop_
_entity.id
_entity.type
_entity.pdbx_description
1 polymer ?
#
loop_
_entity_poly.entity_id
_entity_poly.type
_entity_poly.pdbx_seq_one_letter_code
_entity_poly.pdbx_strand_id
1 'polypeptide(L)'
;MAALGKTPVVVRDTPGFASSRLGVTIALEAMRMLEEGVATAEDIDAAMVLGYKHPVGPLRTTDIVGLDVRLGIAEYLESTLGPRFAPPAILREKVAQGRLGRKSGQGFFDWDDAPSSPVPPTRQDPTPQEQAGMRPAFRQHE
;
A
#
# COMPACT_ATOMS: atom_id res chain seq x y z
N MET A 1 29.50 -8.85 0.69
CA MET A 1 28.30 -8.52 -0.15
C MET A 1 28.48 -8.98 -1.59
N ALA A 2 29.51 -8.54 -2.32
CA ALA A 2 29.78 -9.02 -3.69
C ALA A 2 30.03 -10.54 -3.77
N ALA A 3 30.76 -11.10 -2.79
CA ALA A 3 30.96 -12.55 -2.68
C ALA A 3 29.68 -13.37 -2.41
N LEU A 4 28.57 -12.70 -2.02
CA LEU A 4 27.25 -13.33 -1.82
C LEU A 4 26.30 -13.05 -3.00
N GLY A 5 26.80 -12.45 -4.10
CA GLY A 5 25.99 -12.07 -5.25
C GLY A 5 24.92 -11.01 -4.95
N LYS A 6 25.13 -10.17 -3.92
CA LYS A 6 24.21 -9.09 -3.54
C LYS A 6 24.75 -7.73 -3.95
N THR A 7 23.87 -6.88 -4.48
CA THR A 7 24.19 -5.48 -4.78
C THR A 7 24.04 -4.64 -3.52
N PRO A 8 25.12 -4.04 -3.00
CA PRO A 8 25.03 -3.16 -1.83
C PRO A 8 24.44 -1.81 -2.22
N VAL A 9 23.70 -1.20 -1.30
CA VAL A 9 23.22 0.20 -1.40
C VAL A 9 23.76 0.96 -0.21
N VAL A 10 24.47 2.06 -0.46
CA VAL A 10 25.05 2.90 0.60
C VAL A 10 24.02 3.92 1.03
N VAL A 11 23.70 3.94 2.32
CA VAL A 11 22.75 4.86 2.94
C VAL A 11 23.37 5.50 4.17
N ARG A 12 23.01 6.75 4.46
CA ARG A 12 23.32 7.37 5.75
C ARG A 12 22.50 6.67 6.84
N ASP A 13 23.10 6.51 8.01
CA ASP A 13 22.38 6.03 9.19
C ASP A 13 21.33 7.07 9.61
N THR A 14 20.05 6.75 9.40
CA THR A 14 18.91 7.65 9.57
C THR A 14 17.66 6.78 9.78
N PRO A 15 16.68 7.20 10.60
CA PRO A 15 15.47 6.41 10.86
C PRO A 15 14.80 5.88 9.58
N GLY A 16 14.65 4.55 9.51
CA GLY A 16 14.02 3.85 8.38
C GLY A 16 14.90 3.64 7.15
N PHE A 17 16.18 4.05 7.19
CA PHE A 17 17.11 4.00 6.07
C PHE A 17 16.46 4.48 4.75
N ALA A 18 16.85 3.95 3.59
CA ALA A 18 16.20 4.28 2.32
C ALA A 18 14.93 3.45 2.09
N SER A 19 15.04 2.12 2.16
CA SER A 19 13.99 1.19 1.72
C SER A 19 12.77 1.18 2.62
N SER A 20 12.94 1.09 3.96
CA SER A 20 11.80 1.04 4.87
C SER A 20 11.02 2.36 4.86
N ARG A 21 11.72 3.49 4.77
CA ARG A 21 11.09 4.82 4.66
C ARG A 21 10.27 4.98 3.37
N LEU A 22 10.85 4.65 2.21
CA LEU A 22 10.12 4.69 0.93
C LEU A 22 8.94 3.71 0.94
N GLY A 23 9.19 2.47 1.37
CA GLY A 23 8.20 1.42 1.39
C GLY A 23 7.02 1.71 2.32
N VAL A 24 7.25 2.35 3.48
CA VAL A 24 6.14 2.71 4.38
C VAL A 24 5.41 3.95 3.88
N THR A 25 6.09 4.92 3.26
CA THR A 25 5.44 6.11 2.72
C THR A 25 4.37 5.73 1.69
N ILE A 26 4.72 4.87 0.73
CA ILE A 26 3.79 4.39 -0.30
C ILE A 26 2.64 3.61 0.33
N ALA A 27 2.93 2.77 1.32
CA ALA A 27 1.92 1.98 2.02
C ALA A 27 0.92 2.86 2.78
N LEU A 28 1.41 3.84 3.56
CA LEU A 28 0.55 4.75 4.32
C LEU A 28 -0.33 5.58 3.40
N GLU A 29 0.19 6.04 2.27
CA GLU A 29 -0.61 6.78 1.29
C GLU A 29 -1.69 5.92 0.66
N ALA A 30 -1.36 4.69 0.24
CA ALA A 30 -2.34 3.74 -0.28
C ALA A 30 -3.47 3.46 0.73
N MET A 31 -3.14 3.38 2.02
CA MET A 31 -4.13 3.19 3.08
C MET A 31 -5.02 4.41 3.27
N ARG A 32 -4.47 5.62 3.22
CA ARG A 32 -5.25 6.87 3.29
C ARG A 32 -6.19 7.00 2.10
N MET A 33 -5.70 6.73 0.89
CA MET A 33 -6.54 6.70 -0.31
C MET A 33 -7.73 5.73 -0.17
N LEU A 34 -7.50 4.54 0.41
CA LEU A 34 -8.56 3.57 0.67
C LEU A 34 -9.54 4.08 1.74
N GLU A 35 -9.03 4.64 2.83
CA GLU A 35 -9.82 5.21 3.94
C GLU A 35 -10.69 6.39 3.49
N GLU A 36 -10.17 7.24 2.60
CA GLU A 36 -10.86 8.38 2.01
C GLU A 36 -11.80 7.99 0.86
N GLY A 37 -11.83 6.71 0.46
CA GLY A 37 -12.68 6.21 -0.61
C GLY A 37 -12.26 6.66 -2.01
N VAL A 38 -10.99 7.00 -2.22
CA VAL A 38 -10.45 7.43 -3.53
C VAL A 38 -10.56 6.31 -4.57
N ALA A 39 -10.28 5.08 -4.17
CA ALA A 39 -10.39 3.89 -5.00
C ALA A 39 -10.45 2.61 -4.14
N THR A 40 -10.79 1.49 -4.75
CA THR A 40 -10.76 0.17 -4.08
C THR A 40 -9.33 -0.29 -3.82
N ALA A 41 -9.14 -1.24 -2.90
CA ALA A 41 -7.81 -1.78 -2.60
C ALA A 41 -7.19 -2.43 -3.85
N GLU A 42 -8.00 -3.12 -4.65
CA GLU A 42 -7.62 -3.75 -5.91
C GLU A 42 -7.15 -2.74 -6.95
N ASP A 43 -7.88 -1.61 -7.12
CA ASP A 43 -7.53 -0.59 -8.10
C ASP A 43 -6.28 0.20 -7.69
N ILE A 44 -6.12 0.48 -6.39
CA ILE A 44 -4.90 1.13 -5.87
C ILE A 44 -3.68 0.26 -6.16
N ASP A 45 -3.77 -1.04 -5.87
CA ASP A 45 -2.70 -1.99 -6.16
C ASP A 45 -2.47 -2.15 -7.67
N ALA A 46 -3.53 -2.23 -8.46
CA ALA A 46 -3.45 -2.33 -9.92
C ALA A 46 -2.77 -1.10 -10.55
N ALA A 47 -3.08 0.11 -10.09
CA ALA A 47 -2.43 1.33 -10.57
C ALA A 47 -0.91 1.30 -10.35
N MET A 48 -0.47 0.81 -9.20
CA MET A 48 0.97 0.68 -8.88
C MET A 48 1.65 -0.42 -9.69
N VAL A 49 0.96 -1.54 -9.94
CA VAL A 49 1.49 -2.64 -10.75
C VAL A 49 1.55 -2.27 -12.23
N LEU A 50 0.47 -1.75 -12.80
CA LEU A 50 0.35 -1.48 -14.24
C LEU A 50 1.03 -0.17 -14.64
N GLY A 51 0.84 0.90 -13.87
CA GLY A 51 1.37 2.23 -14.17
C GLY A 51 2.83 2.40 -13.77
N TYR A 52 3.17 1.96 -12.55
CA TYR A 52 4.50 2.15 -11.97
C TYR A 52 5.38 0.89 -12.03
N LYS A 53 4.86 -0.21 -12.59
CA LYS A 53 5.59 -1.48 -12.78
C LYS A 53 6.10 -2.08 -11.47
N HIS A 54 5.40 -1.84 -10.37
CA HIS A 54 5.68 -2.56 -9.13
C HIS A 54 5.34 -4.04 -9.31
N PRO A 55 6.14 -4.98 -8.77
CA PRO A 55 5.84 -6.41 -8.89
C PRO A 55 4.59 -6.81 -8.10
N VAL A 56 4.28 -6.08 -7.02
CA VAL A 56 3.12 -6.25 -6.15
C VAL A 56 2.67 -4.87 -5.68
N GLY A 57 1.36 -4.65 -5.62
CA GLY A 57 0.80 -3.39 -5.13
C GLY A 57 1.08 -3.14 -3.63
N PRO A 58 0.98 -1.88 -3.17
CA PRO A 58 1.36 -1.49 -1.81
C PRO A 58 0.49 -2.09 -0.70
N LEU A 59 -0.81 -2.29 -0.91
CA LEU A 59 -1.69 -2.88 0.09
C LEU A 59 -1.44 -4.38 0.20
N ARG A 60 -1.28 -5.09 -0.91
CA ARG A 60 -0.94 -6.52 -0.89
C ARG A 60 0.47 -6.76 -0.35
N THR A 61 1.42 -5.88 -0.68
CA THR A 61 2.75 -5.91 -0.08
C THR A 61 2.67 -5.69 1.44
N THR A 62 1.77 -4.84 1.91
CA THR A 62 1.52 -4.66 3.33
C THR A 62 0.99 -5.93 3.99
N ASP A 63 0.03 -6.61 3.37
CA ASP A 63 -0.47 -7.90 3.88
C ASP A 63 0.62 -8.98 3.93
N ILE A 64 1.53 -8.99 2.95
CA ILE A 64 2.66 -9.93 2.92
C ILE A 64 3.67 -9.63 4.05
N VAL A 65 3.96 -8.35 4.29
CA VAL A 65 4.90 -7.92 5.34
C VAL A 65 4.30 -8.11 6.74
N GLY A 66 3.01 -7.83 6.89
CA GLY A 66 2.30 -7.80 8.15
C GLY A 66 1.92 -6.38 8.57
N LEU A 67 0.63 -6.17 8.88
CA LEU A 67 0.11 -4.84 9.26
C LEU A 67 0.66 -4.35 10.61
N ASP A 68 0.90 -5.26 11.55
CA ASP A 68 1.52 -4.96 12.84
C ASP A 68 2.98 -4.47 12.66
N VAL A 69 3.74 -5.11 11.78
CA VAL A 69 5.10 -4.67 11.42
C VAL A 69 5.05 -3.28 10.78
N ARG A 70 4.10 -3.04 9.87
CA ARG A 70 3.91 -1.72 9.26
C ARG A 70 3.54 -0.65 10.28
N LEU A 71 2.65 -0.96 11.22
CA LEU A 71 2.24 -0.05 12.27
C LEU A 71 3.44 0.34 13.15
N GLY A 72 4.22 -0.63 13.61
CA GLY A 72 5.41 -0.35 14.44
C GLY A 72 6.46 0.49 13.71
N ILE A 73 6.68 0.27 12.40
CA ILE A 73 7.56 1.11 11.59
C ILE A 73 6.98 2.54 11.46
N ALA A 74 5.69 2.68 11.20
CA ALA A 74 5.04 3.98 11.04
C ALA A 74 5.12 4.80 12.33
N GLU A 75 4.80 4.21 13.49
CA GLU A 75 4.88 4.89 14.80
C GLU A 75 6.32 5.30 15.14
N TYR A 76 7.30 4.43 14.87
CA TYR A 76 8.71 4.78 15.05
C TYR A 76 9.11 5.97 14.15
N LEU A 77 8.73 5.95 12.88
CA LEU A 77 9.05 7.06 11.97
C LEU A 77 8.26 8.33 12.27
N GLU A 78 7.04 8.24 12.80
CA GLU A 78 6.28 9.39 13.26
C GLU A 78 6.99 10.06 14.44
N SER A 79 7.40 9.28 15.44
CA SER A 79 8.09 9.80 16.63
C SER A 79 9.45 10.43 16.32
N THR A 80 10.11 10.01 15.24
CA THR A 80 11.47 10.46 14.88
C THR A 80 11.51 11.48 13.75
N LEU A 81 10.59 11.41 12.78
CA LEU A 81 10.60 12.20 11.55
C LEU A 81 9.31 13.01 11.32
N GLY A 82 8.34 12.91 12.22
CA GLY A 82 7.15 13.76 12.29
C GLY A 82 5.89 13.20 11.62
N PRO A 83 4.81 13.99 11.62
CA PRO A 83 3.42 13.54 11.41
C PRO A 83 3.13 13.00 10.01
N ARG A 84 4.00 13.22 9.01
CA ARG A 84 3.84 12.60 7.68
C ARG A 84 3.83 11.06 7.73
N PHE A 85 4.43 10.49 8.76
CA PHE A 85 4.45 9.05 9.02
C PHE A 85 3.36 8.59 9.99
N ALA A 86 2.46 9.48 10.41
CA ALA A 86 1.33 9.12 11.25
C ALA A 86 0.53 7.99 10.59
N PRO A 87 0.36 6.84 11.26
CA PRO A 87 -0.41 5.74 10.72
C PRO A 87 -1.88 6.17 10.54
N PRO A 88 -2.55 5.82 9.44
CA PRO A 88 -3.97 6.08 9.24
C PRO A 88 -4.82 5.19 10.17
N ALA A 89 -6.09 5.54 10.39
CA ALA A 89 -6.94 4.84 11.35
C ALA A 89 -7.20 3.40 10.90
N ILE A 90 -7.43 3.18 9.60
CA ILE A 90 -7.64 1.86 8.99
C ILE A 90 -6.51 0.86 9.32
N LEU A 91 -5.26 1.33 9.45
CA LEU A 91 -4.13 0.46 9.83
C LEU A 91 -4.24 0.05 11.30
N ARG A 92 -4.49 1.01 12.20
CA ARG A 92 -4.64 0.74 13.64
C ARG A 92 -5.82 -0.18 13.91
N GLU A 93 -6.95 0.06 13.25
CA GLU A 93 -8.17 -0.73 13.40
C GLU A 93 -7.98 -2.18 12.96
N LYS A 94 -7.38 -2.41 11.78
CA LYS A 94 -7.11 -3.77 11.30
C LYS A 94 -6.15 -4.53 12.23
N VAL A 95 -5.10 -3.87 12.72
CA VAL A 95 -4.18 -4.48 13.70
C VAL A 95 -4.90 -4.82 15.00
N ALA A 96 -5.73 -3.90 15.52
CA ALA A 96 -6.53 -4.14 16.73
C ALA A 96 -7.52 -5.30 16.57
N GLN A 97 -8.01 -5.54 15.36
CA GLN A 97 -8.88 -6.68 15.01
C GLN A 97 -8.12 -7.99 14.75
N GLY A 98 -6.78 -8.00 14.83
CA GLY A 98 -5.98 -9.19 14.51
C GLY A 98 -5.92 -9.53 13.01
N ARG A 99 -6.33 -8.60 12.13
CA ARG A 99 -6.24 -8.73 10.67
C ARG A 99 -4.85 -8.29 10.21
N LEU A 100 -3.87 -9.15 10.42
CA LEU A 100 -2.45 -8.87 10.23
C LEU A 100 -1.95 -9.17 8.80
N GLY A 101 -2.83 -9.47 7.86
CA GLY A 101 -2.47 -9.82 6.48
C GLY A 101 -2.34 -11.32 6.28
N ARG A 102 -1.41 -11.72 5.41
CA ARG A 102 -1.26 -13.12 4.96
C ARG A 102 -1.05 -14.09 6.12
N LYS A 103 -0.35 -13.66 7.18
CA LYS A 103 -0.06 -14.52 8.34
C LYS A 103 -1.28 -14.83 9.22
N SER A 104 -2.37 -14.08 9.08
CA SER A 104 -3.61 -14.26 9.82
C SER A 104 -4.80 -14.58 8.93
N GLY A 105 -4.58 -14.97 7.66
CA GLY A 105 -5.63 -15.26 6.68
C GLY A 105 -6.36 -14.03 6.11
N GLN A 106 -6.23 -12.85 6.74
CA GLN A 106 -6.92 -11.64 6.31
C GLN A 106 -6.17 -10.36 6.71
N GLY A 107 -6.15 -9.37 5.81
CA GLY A 107 -5.65 -8.01 6.04
C GLY A 107 -6.45 -6.96 5.26
N PHE A 108 -5.85 -6.38 4.23
CA PHE A 108 -6.57 -5.66 3.17
C PHE A 108 -7.25 -6.61 2.20
N PHE A 109 -6.68 -7.81 2.01
CA PHE A 109 -7.23 -8.87 1.18
C PHE A 109 -7.51 -10.12 2.01
N ASP A 110 -8.37 -10.99 1.48
CA ASP A 110 -8.58 -12.34 1.99
C ASP A 110 -7.51 -13.28 1.42
N TRP A 111 -6.95 -14.13 2.28
CA TRP A 111 -5.86 -15.06 1.96
C TRP A 111 -6.25 -16.53 2.15
N ASP A 112 -7.50 -16.81 2.55
CA ASP A 112 -8.01 -18.15 2.85
C ASP A 112 -8.48 -18.94 1.60
N ASP A 113 -8.74 -18.29 0.46
CA ASP A 113 -9.19 -18.95 -0.79
C ASP A 113 -8.53 -18.35 -2.06
N ALA A 114 -7.84 -19.21 -2.83
CA ALA A 114 -7.47 -19.05 -4.25
C ALA A 114 -6.17 -18.27 -4.66
N PRO A 115 -5.62 -18.57 -5.87
CA PRO A 115 -4.20 -18.47 -6.19
C PRO A 115 -3.68 -17.04 -6.39
N SER A 116 -2.41 -16.87 -6.04
CA SER A 116 -1.65 -15.62 -6.09
C SER A 116 -1.39 -15.11 -7.52
N SER A 117 -2.41 -14.59 -8.22
CA SER A 117 -2.13 -13.69 -9.33
C SER A 117 -1.90 -12.28 -8.76
N PRO A 118 -0.72 -11.65 -8.95
CA PRO A 118 -0.46 -10.28 -8.50
C PRO A 118 -1.25 -9.23 -9.28
N VAL A 119 -1.94 -9.63 -10.35
CA VAL A 119 -2.77 -8.76 -11.20
C VAL A 119 -4.24 -9.15 -10.98
N PRO A 120 -5.09 -8.24 -10.48
CA PRO A 120 -6.55 -8.44 -10.49
C PRO A 120 -7.00 -8.74 -11.92
N PRO A 121 -8.06 -9.54 -12.15
CA PRO A 121 -8.66 -9.63 -13.47
C PRO A 121 -8.95 -8.22 -13.98
N THR A 122 -8.54 -7.90 -15.20
CA THR A 122 -8.74 -6.57 -15.79
C THR A 122 -10.21 -6.18 -15.62
N ARG A 123 -10.48 -5.18 -14.78
CA ARG A 123 -11.81 -4.58 -14.70
C ARG A 123 -12.09 -4.00 -16.08
N GLN A 124 -13.16 -4.41 -16.71
CA GLN A 124 -13.58 -3.81 -17.98
C GLN A 124 -13.81 -2.33 -17.71
N ASP A 125 -13.34 -1.48 -18.62
CA ASP A 125 -13.62 -0.06 -18.54
C ASP A 125 -15.13 0.14 -18.37
N PRO A 126 -15.57 1.05 -17.48
CA PRO A 126 -16.97 1.37 -17.32
C PRO A 126 -17.54 1.71 -18.69
N THR A 127 -18.73 1.20 -18.98
CA THR A 127 -19.44 1.50 -20.22
C THR A 127 -19.62 3.01 -20.39
N PRO A 128 -19.82 3.53 -21.61
CA PRO A 128 -20.08 4.96 -21.84
C PRO A 128 -21.23 5.53 -20.97
N GLN A 129 -22.18 4.68 -20.55
CA GLN A 129 -23.28 5.05 -19.66
C GLN A 129 -22.85 5.22 -18.19
N GLU A 130 -21.92 4.39 -17.71
CA GLU A 130 -21.37 4.48 -16.35
C GLU A 130 -20.40 5.66 -16.22
N GLN A 131 -19.67 5.99 -17.28
CA GLN A 131 -18.79 7.15 -17.34
C GLN A 131 -19.55 8.49 -17.28
N ALA A 132 -20.77 8.54 -17.84
CA ALA A 132 -21.61 9.74 -17.85
C ALA A 132 -22.08 10.19 -16.46
N GLY A 133 -22.08 9.29 -15.46
CA GLY A 133 -22.40 9.60 -14.06
C GLY A 133 -21.19 10.04 -13.22
N MET A 134 -19.97 9.83 -13.72
CA MET A 134 -18.75 10.17 -13.00
C MET A 134 -18.41 11.65 -13.20
N ARG A 135 -18.39 12.42 -12.10
CA ARG A 135 -17.98 13.84 -12.19
C ARG A 135 -16.50 13.90 -12.57
N PRO A 136 -16.10 14.65 -13.60
CA PRO A 136 -14.70 14.78 -13.97
C PRO A 136 -13.92 15.40 -12.81
N ALA A 137 -12.84 14.73 -12.38
CA ALA A 137 -12.02 15.10 -11.22
C ALA A 137 -11.18 16.37 -11.42
N PHE A 138 -11.21 16.99 -12.60
CA PHE A 138 -10.53 18.26 -12.86
C PHE A 138 -11.46 19.22 -13.60
N ARG A 139 -12.04 20.15 -12.84
CA ARG A 139 -12.40 21.47 -13.36
C ARG A 139 -11.78 22.49 -12.40
N GLN A 140 -10.49 22.78 -12.60
CA GLN A 140 -9.88 23.94 -11.97
C GLN A 140 -10.14 25.16 -12.84
N HIS A 141 -10.45 26.24 -12.14
CA HIS A 141 -10.89 27.54 -12.64
C HIS A 141 -9.82 28.23 -13.49
N GLU A 142 -10.26 28.88 -14.57
CA GLU A 142 -9.56 29.98 -15.21
C GLU A 142 -9.53 31.23 -14.31
#